data_AF-A0A7X5XAX9-F1
#
_entry.id   AF-A0A7X5XAX9-F1
#
_cell.length_a   1.000
_cell.length_b   1.000
_cell.length_c   1.000
_cell.angle_alpha   90.00
_cell.angle_beta   90.00
_cell.angle_gamma   90.00
#
_symmetry.space_group_name_H-M   'P 1'
#
loop_
_entity.id
_entity.type
_entity.pdbx_description
1 polymer ?
#
loop_
_entity_poly.entity_id
_entity_poly.type
_entity_poly.pdbx_seq_one_letter_code
_entity_poly.pdbx_strand_id
1 'polypeptide(L)'
;MEEVFLNYRTKDGKEVAYIFDEKLSARFGSENVFRATKSIDAGADYGETMLGRVRRSSVLLALIGDAWLDAPDRKRPGRRALNDPQDWVRREIEEAFAHGVLVVPVLLGRGMEQLEPRRLPKSLAALAECQYERFSLRSPDTDIKRLGDRLVRQVPTLAALDRKPPARKDADATDQPTGGVHNTGQSGGINTLNGTLGTFIQDSHGPLHTGSGPQHAPQFQGENTNYIARDNHGGVHFGPAQRRDKDENER
;
A
#
# COMPACT_ATOMS: atom_id res chain seq x y z
N MET A 1 -12.09 -21.20 -4.41
CA MET A 1 -11.01 -21.97 -3.77
C MET A 1 -10.33 -20.98 -2.87
N GLU A 2 -10.29 -21.18 -1.56
CA GLU A 2 -9.68 -20.17 -0.69
C GLU A 2 -8.16 -20.26 -0.85
N GLU A 3 -7.49 -19.16 -1.22
CA GLU A 3 -6.04 -19.18 -1.48
C GLU A 3 -5.23 -18.58 -0.33
N VAL A 4 -5.79 -17.57 0.35
CA VAL A 4 -5.17 -16.89 1.49
C VAL A 4 -6.05 -17.03 2.73
N PHE A 5 -5.49 -17.63 3.78
CA PHE A 5 -6.11 -17.76 5.08
C PHE A 5 -5.49 -16.78 6.08
N LEU A 6 -6.30 -15.91 6.70
CA LEU A 6 -5.87 -14.94 7.70
C LEU A 6 -6.13 -15.50 9.09
N ASN A 7 -5.07 -15.94 9.76
CA ASN A 7 -5.08 -16.39 11.15
C ASN A 7 -4.73 -15.22 12.06
N TYR A 8 -5.58 -14.90 13.05
CA TYR A 8 -5.36 -13.77 13.95
C TYR A 8 -6.08 -13.96 15.28
N ARG A 9 -5.64 -13.22 16.31
CA ARG A 9 -6.38 -13.08 17.56
C ARG A 9 -7.23 -11.80 17.53
N THR A 10 -8.46 -11.89 18.03
CA THR A 10 -9.39 -10.76 18.09
C THR A 10 -8.83 -9.56 18.85
N LYS A 11 -8.10 -9.79 19.95
CA LYS A 11 -7.54 -8.73 20.78
C LYS A 11 -6.40 -7.95 20.10
N ASP A 12 -5.68 -8.59 19.18
CA ASP A 12 -4.43 -8.05 18.64
C ASP A 12 -4.54 -7.59 17.20
N GLY A 13 -5.43 -8.25 16.43
CA GLY A 13 -5.37 -8.18 14.98
C GLY A 13 -6.72 -8.10 14.31
N LYS A 14 -7.82 -7.83 15.02
CA LYS A 14 -9.14 -7.76 14.37
C LYS A 14 -9.18 -6.68 13.30
N GLU A 15 -8.87 -5.43 13.67
CA GLU A 15 -8.86 -4.31 12.72
C GLU A 15 -7.87 -4.52 11.58
N VAL A 16 -6.66 -4.99 11.91
CA VAL A 16 -5.65 -5.31 10.89
C VAL A 16 -6.11 -6.43 9.97
N ALA A 17 -6.75 -7.47 10.47
CA ALA A 17 -7.31 -8.55 9.66
C ALA A 17 -8.40 -8.02 8.70
N TYR A 18 -9.22 -7.04 9.12
CA TYR A 18 -10.16 -6.38 8.20
C TYR A 18 -9.44 -5.65 7.07
N ILE A 19 -8.37 -4.90 7.38
CA ILE A 19 -7.57 -4.19 6.36
C ILE A 19 -6.93 -5.19 5.40
N PHE A 20 -6.33 -6.28 5.91
CA PHE A 20 -5.76 -7.34 5.08
C PHE A 20 -6.81 -7.98 4.18
N ASP A 21 -7.95 -8.35 4.74
CA ASP A 21 -9.06 -8.95 4.02
C ASP A 21 -9.56 -8.04 2.90
N GLU A 22 -9.83 -6.76 3.19
CA GLU A 22 -10.29 -5.79 2.20
C GLU A 22 -9.28 -5.65 1.05
N LYS A 23 -8.00 -5.40 1.38
CA LYS A 23 -6.96 -5.09 0.40
C LYS A 23 -6.54 -6.32 -0.42
N LEU A 24 -6.44 -7.48 0.21
CA LEU A 24 -6.13 -8.73 -0.50
C LEU A 24 -7.34 -9.22 -1.30
N SER A 25 -8.56 -9.03 -0.83
CA SER A 25 -9.77 -9.34 -1.59
C SER A 25 -9.91 -8.46 -2.83
N ALA A 26 -9.57 -7.16 -2.71
CA ALA A 26 -9.54 -6.27 -3.86
C ALA A 26 -8.55 -6.74 -4.93
N ARG A 27 -7.45 -7.39 -4.52
CA ARG A 27 -6.41 -7.89 -5.41
C ARG A 27 -6.68 -9.28 -5.99
N PHE A 28 -7.08 -10.23 -5.16
CA PHE A 28 -7.19 -11.64 -5.51
C PHE A 28 -8.63 -12.13 -5.66
N GLY A 29 -9.62 -11.32 -5.28
CA GLY A 29 -11.02 -11.73 -5.17
C GLY A 29 -11.42 -12.07 -3.74
N SER A 30 -12.62 -11.67 -3.36
CA SER A 30 -13.17 -11.89 -2.01
C SER A 30 -13.42 -13.37 -1.70
N GLU A 31 -13.62 -14.19 -2.72
CA GLU A 31 -13.78 -15.63 -2.60
C GLU A 31 -12.47 -16.38 -2.31
N ASN A 32 -11.32 -15.71 -2.47
CA ASN A 32 -9.98 -16.31 -2.34
C ASN A 32 -9.26 -15.87 -1.07
N VAL A 33 -9.86 -14.97 -0.28
CA VAL A 33 -9.32 -14.50 1.00
C VAL A 33 -10.31 -14.86 2.11
N PHE A 34 -9.81 -15.53 3.14
CA PHE A 34 -10.65 -16.00 4.23
C PHE A 34 -10.08 -15.59 5.58
N ARG A 35 -10.89 -14.94 6.42
CA ARG A 35 -10.54 -14.61 7.79
C ARG A 35 -11.00 -15.66 8.78
N ALA A 36 -10.11 -16.06 9.68
CA ALA A 36 -10.44 -16.82 10.89
C ALA A 36 -11.32 -15.96 11.83
N THR A 37 -12.62 -15.91 11.56
CA THR A 37 -13.56 -15.13 12.35
C THR A 37 -13.98 -15.94 13.56
N LYS A 38 -13.65 -15.45 14.76
CA LYS A 38 -14.21 -15.97 16.02
C LYS A 38 -15.48 -15.20 16.40
N SER A 39 -16.56 -15.50 15.71
CA SER A 39 -17.97 -15.38 16.13
C SER A 39 -18.74 -16.35 15.26
N ILE A 40 -19.35 -17.35 15.90
CA ILE A 40 -20.06 -18.46 15.26
C ILE A 40 -21.47 -17.98 14.89
N ASP A 41 -21.90 -18.21 13.65
CA ASP A 41 -23.32 -18.27 13.33
C ASP A 41 -23.89 -19.59 13.87
N ALA A 42 -25.06 -19.54 14.52
CA ALA A 42 -25.63 -20.67 15.23
C ALA A 42 -25.83 -21.92 14.33
N GLY A 43 -25.26 -23.07 14.72
CA GLY A 43 -25.70 -24.39 14.25
C GLY A 43 -24.76 -25.24 13.39
N ALA A 44 -23.56 -24.76 12.99
CA ALA A 44 -22.62 -25.55 12.18
C ALA A 44 -21.51 -26.23 13.00
N ASP A 45 -21.04 -27.42 12.56
CA ASP A 45 -19.79 -28.02 13.04
C ASP A 45 -18.60 -27.20 12.53
N TYR A 46 -18.28 -26.18 13.33
CA TYR A 46 -17.30 -25.13 13.05
C TYR A 46 -15.87 -25.69 12.87
N GLY A 47 -15.56 -26.83 13.47
CA GLY A 47 -14.18 -27.27 13.58
C GLY A 47 -13.62 -27.91 12.33
N GLU A 48 -14.29 -28.93 11.81
CA GLU A 48 -13.87 -29.57 10.56
C GLU A 48 -13.99 -28.62 9.37
N THR A 49 -14.97 -27.73 9.38
CA THR A 49 -15.13 -26.74 8.32
C THR A 49 -13.96 -25.75 8.29
N MET A 50 -13.51 -25.26 9.44
CA MET A 50 -12.41 -24.29 9.53
C MET A 50 -11.07 -24.93 9.15
N LEU A 51 -10.75 -26.09 9.71
CA LEU A 51 -9.53 -26.82 9.38
C LEU A 51 -9.53 -27.27 7.91
N GLY A 52 -10.70 -27.69 7.39
CA GLY A 52 -10.87 -27.98 5.97
C GLY A 52 -10.56 -26.79 5.07
N ARG A 53 -10.86 -25.55 5.48
CA ARG A 53 -10.47 -24.33 4.75
C ARG A 53 -8.97 -24.12 4.78
N VAL A 54 -8.34 -24.27 5.95
CA VAL A 54 -6.87 -24.19 6.08
C VAL A 54 -6.19 -25.17 5.12
N ARG A 55 -6.62 -26.43 5.10
CA ARG A 55 -6.07 -27.49 4.23
C ARG A 55 -6.12 -27.15 2.73
N ARG A 56 -7.12 -26.37 2.30
CA ARG A 56 -7.30 -25.97 0.90
C ARG A 56 -6.58 -24.67 0.56
N SER A 57 -6.06 -23.96 1.57
CA SER A 57 -5.38 -22.69 1.39
C SER A 57 -3.99 -22.90 0.82
N SER A 58 -3.55 -22.02 -0.07
CA SER A 58 -2.17 -22.01 -0.54
C SER A 58 -1.25 -21.27 0.43
N VAL A 59 -1.78 -20.26 1.13
CA VAL A 59 -1.05 -19.42 2.08
C VAL A 59 -1.85 -19.23 3.36
N LEU A 60 -1.18 -19.33 4.51
CA LEU A 60 -1.69 -18.87 5.79
C LEU A 60 -0.86 -17.68 6.28
N LEU A 61 -1.51 -16.54 6.48
CA LEU A 61 -0.92 -15.35 7.10
C LEU A 61 -1.25 -15.36 8.59
N ALA A 62 -0.24 -15.53 9.44
CA ALA A 62 -0.40 -15.47 10.89
C ALA A 62 -0.14 -14.04 11.38
N LEU A 63 -1.21 -13.29 11.66
CA LEU A 63 -1.15 -11.91 12.13
C LEU A 63 -0.85 -11.89 13.64
N ILE A 64 0.37 -11.49 13.99
CA ILE A 64 0.94 -11.57 15.34
C ILE A 64 1.12 -10.15 15.89
N GLY A 65 0.27 -9.76 16.85
CA GLY A 65 0.40 -8.51 17.60
C GLY A 65 0.75 -8.73 19.08
N ASP A 66 0.65 -7.66 19.88
CA ASP A 66 1.21 -7.58 21.25
C ASP A 66 0.76 -8.69 22.20
N ALA A 67 -0.53 -9.01 22.25
CA ALA A 67 -1.04 -10.06 23.14
C ALA A 67 -1.09 -11.44 22.46
N TRP A 68 -0.53 -11.63 21.25
CA TRP A 68 -0.74 -12.87 20.49
C TRP A 68 -0.17 -14.09 21.21
N LEU A 69 1.05 -13.93 21.74
CA LEU A 69 1.82 -14.98 22.40
C LEU A 69 1.32 -15.24 23.84
N ASP A 70 1.03 -14.17 24.57
CA ASP A 70 0.69 -14.20 26.00
C ASP A 70 -0.83 -14.07 26.26
N ALA A 71 -1.65 -14.20 25.21
CA ALA A 71 -3.11 -14.22 25.34
C ALA A 71 -3.55 -15.23 26.41
N PRO A 72 -4.44 -14.84 27.35
CA PRO A 72 -4.87 -15.75 28.40
C PRO A 72 -5.78 -16.85 27.84
N ASP A 73 -5.59 -18.06 28.34
CA ASP A 73 -6.52 -19.18 28.13
C ASP A 73 -7.85 -18.86 28.82
N ARG A 74 -8.96 -18.93 28.07
CA ARG A 74 -10.31 -18.67 28.58
C ARG A 74 -10.78 -19.73 29.57
N LYS A 75 -10.26 -20.96 29.48
CA LYS A 75 -10.66 -22.09 30.32
C LYS A 75 -9.78 -22.22 31.57
N ARG A 76 -8.54 -21.74 31.51
CA ARG A 76 -7.56 -21.89 32.60
C ARG A 76 -6.84 -20.57 32.89
N PRO A 77 -7.28 -19.82 33.92
CA PRO A 77 -6.58 -18.61 34.37
C PRO A 77 -5.09 -18.88 34.63
N GLY A 78 -4.22 -17.95 34.24
CA GLY A 78 -2.77 -18.06 34.42
C GLY A 78 -2.03 -18.91 33.38
N ARG A 79 -2.73 -19.53 32.42
CA ARG A 79 -2.13 -20.22 31.27
C ARG A 79 -2.27 -19.38 29.99
N ARG A 80 -1.30 -19.47 29.09
CA ARG A 80 -1.38 -18.89 27.74
C ARG A 80 -2.27 -19.75 26.84
N ALA A 81 -3.14 -19.11 26.04
CA ALA A 81 -4.06 -19.76 25.12
C ALA A 81 -3.33 -20.69 24.14
N LEU A 82 -2.17 -20.28 23.61
CA LEU A 82 -1.37 -21.13 22.71
C LEU A 82 -0.93 -22.45 23.37
N ASN A 83 -0.80 -22.50 24.69
CA ASN A 83 -0.45 -23.75 25.36
C ASN A 83 -1.62 -24.73 25.37
N ASP A 84 -2.88 -24.30 25.22
CA ASP A 84 -4.04 -25.17 25.06
C ASP A 84 -4.06 -25.80 23.66
N PRO A 85 -4.00 -27.13 23.52
CA PRO A 85 -4.17 -27.81 22.22
C PRO A 85 -5.51 -27.52 21.53
N GLN A 86 -6.50 -27.03 22.27
CA GLN A 86 -7.82 -26.65 21.74
C GLN A 86 -7.92 -25.18 21.32
N ASP A 87 -6.84 -24.41 21.40
CA ASP A 87 -6.82 -23.04 20.88
C ASP A 87 -6.85 -23.03 19.35
N TRP A 88 -7.84 -22.33 18.79
CA TRP A 88 -8.07 -22.27 17.34
C TRP A 88 -6.86 -21.73 16.58
N VAL A 89 -6.22 -20.67 17.09
CA VAL A 89 -5.06 -20.08 16.41
C VAL A 89 -3.94 -21.10 16.30
N ARG A 90 -3.67 -21.83 17.38
CA ARG A 90 -2.71 -22.94 17.35
C ARG A 90 -3.11 -24.03 16.36
N ARG A 91 -4.35 -24.52 16.45
CA ARG A 91 -4.83 -25.62 15.59
C ARG A 91 -4.74 -25.28 14.11
N GLU A 92 -5.13 -24.07 13.71
CA GLU A 92 -5.03 -23.61 12.32
C GLU A 92 -3.59 -23.59 11.82
N ILE A 93 -2.64 -23.12 12.64
CA ILE A 93 -1.22 -23.09 12.25
C ILE A 93 -0.63 -24.52 12.19
N GLU A 94 -0.95 -25.37 13.17
CA GLU A 94 -0.54 -26.79 13.16
C GLU A 94 -1.07 -27.51 11.91
N GLU A 95 -2.33 -27.27 11.55
CA GLU A 95 -2.96 -27.83 10.36
C GLU A 95 -2.27 -27.35 9.08
N ALA A 96 -1.96 -26.05 9.00
CA ALA A 96 -1.25 -25.48 7.85
C ALA A 96 0.13 -26.14 7.66
N PHE A 97 0.90 -26.29 8.74
CA PHE A 97 2.18 -26.99 8.67
C PHE A 97 2.03 -28.46 8.28
N ALA A 98 1.04 -29.17 8.81
CA ALA A 98 0.80 -30.58 8.50
C ALA A 98 0.45 -30.82 7.02
N HIS A 99 -0.17 -29.83 6.37
CA HIS A 99 -0.62 -29.93 4.98
C HIS A 99 0.28 -29.20 3.98
N GLY A 100 1.43 -28.70 4.40
CA GLY A 100 2.39 -28.02 3.51
C GLY A 100 1.92 -26.66 3.00
N VAL A 101 0.96 -26.03 3.69
CA VAL A 101 0.51 -24.66 3.39
C VAL A 101 1.66 -23.69 3.67
N LEU A 102 1.83 -22.68 2.83
CA LEU A 102 2.84 -21.64 3.05
C LEU A 102 2.43 -20.77 4.25
N VAL A 103 3.10 -20.94 5.39
CA VAL A 103 2.87 -20.13 6.58
C VAL A 103 3.78 -18.90 6.58
N VAL A 104 3.20 -17.71 6.64
CA VAL A 104 3.92 -16.43 6.73
C VAL A 104 3.52 -15.71 8.02
N PRO A 105 4.43 -15.60 9.00
CA PRO A 105 4.24 -14.74 10.16
C PRO A 105 4.23 -13.27 9.72
N VAL A 106 3.22 -12.51 10.17
CA VAL A 106 3.11 -11.07 9.94
C VAL A 106 3.12 -10.37 11.29
N LEU A 107 4.23 -9.71 11.60
CA LEU A 107 4.43 -8.98 12.85
C LEU A 107 3.75 -7.61 12.76
N LEU A 108 2.78 -7.39 13.64
CA LEU A 108 1.98 -6.18 13.68
C LEU A 108 2.66 -5.12 14.56
N GLY A 109 3.10 -4.02 13.96
CA GLY A 109 3.72 -2.90 14.67
C GLY A 109 5.24 -3.02 14.82
N ARG A 110 5.86 -1.91 15.26
CA ARG A 110 7.33 -1.78 15.34
C ARG A 110 7.96 -2.40 16.57
N GLY A 111 7.18 -2.61 17.63
CA GLY A 111 7.65 -3.23 18.88
C GLY A 111 7.66 -4.76 18.84
N MET A 112 7.13 -5.37 17.78
CA MET A 112 7.16 -6.81 17.62
C MET A 112 8.56 -7.30 17.26
N GLU A 113 9.14 -8.06 18.19
CA GLU A 113 10.36 -8.80 17.96
C GLU A 113 10.08 -10.15 17.29
N GLN A 114 11.15 -10.78 16.81
CA GLN A 114 11.06 -12.13 16.25
C GLN A 114 10.50 -13.10 17.31
N LEU A 115 9.63 -14.01 16.87
CA LEU A 115 9.10 -15.05 17.73
C LEU A 115 10.24 -15.90 18.31
N GLU A 116 10.26 -16.09 19.63
CA GLU A 116 11.24 -16.97 20.27
C GLU A 116 10.73 -18.42 20.29
N PRO A 117 11.44 -19.40 19.68
CA PRO A 117 10.98 -20.79 19.62
C PRO A 117 10.68 -21.39 21.01
N ARG A 118 11.44 -20.98 22.04
CA ARG A 118 11.27 -21.45 23.42
C ARG A 118 9.99 -20.95 24.09
N ARG A 119 9.45 -19.83 23.62
CA ARG A 119 8.19 -19.28 24.14
C ARG A 119 6.98 -19.87 23.43
N LEU A 120 7.16 -20.67 22.38
CA LEU A 120 6.10 -21.34 21.63
C LEU A 120 5.91 -22.79 22.10
N PRO A 121 4.70 -23.36 21.97
CA PRO A 121 4.52 -24.81 22.03
C PRO A 121 5.42 -25.51 21.02
N LYS A 122 5.91 -26.72 21.35
CA LYS A 122 6.85 -27.48 20.50
C LYS A 122 6.37 -27.64 19.05
N SER A 123 5.06 -27.83 18.86
CA SER A 123 4.44 -27.96 17.54
C SER A 123 4.44 -26.67 16.71
N LEU A 124 4.54 -25.50 17.35
CA LEU A 124 4.59 -24.19 16.68
C LEU A 124 6.02 -23.65 16.59
N ALA A 125 7.04 -24.37 17.07
CA ALA A 125 8.41 -23.89 17.03
C ALA A 125 8.88 -23.52 15.60
N ALA A 126 8.39 -24.24 14.59
CA ALA A 126 8.68 -23.94 13.19
C ALA A 126 8.22 -22.54 12.74
N LEU A 127 7.19 -21.97 13.39
CA LEU A 127 6.71 -20.61 13.08
C LEU A 127 7.77 -19.54 13.36
N ALA A 128 8.63 -19.76 14.35
CA ALA A 128 9.73 -18.85 14.69
C ALA A 128 10.90 -18.90 13.69
N GLU A 129 11.01 -20.00 12.94
CA GLU A 129 12.02 -20.20 11.89
C GLU A 129 11.53 -19.68 10.52
N CYS A 130 10.23 -19.41 10.37
CA CYS A 130 9.68 -18.84 9.15
C CYS A 130 10.17 -17.40 8.93
N GLN A 131 10.40 -17.06 7.66
CA GLN A 131 10.61 -15.67 7.26
C GLN A 131 9.36 -14.85 7.56
N TYR A 132 9.48 -13.85 8.42
CA TYR A 132 8.38 -12.99 8.80
C TYR A 132 8.31 -11.73 7.93
N GLU A 133 7.12 -11.16 7.84
CA GLU A 133 6.87 -9.84 7.27
C GLU A 133 6.47 -8.86 8.36
N ARG A 134 6.79 -7.59 8.18
CA ARG A 134 6.40 -6.52 9.10
C ARG A 134 5.27 -5.72 8.49
N PHE A 135 4.30 -5.37 9.33
CA PHE A 135 3.17 -4.54 8.95
C PHE A 135 3.08 -3.31 9.86
N SER A 136 2.91 -2.15 9.25
CA SER A 136 2.71 -0.87 9.93
C SER A 136 1.38 -0.23 9.52
N LEU A 137 0.55 0.09 10.52
CA LEU A 137 -0.69 0.85 10.32
C LEU A 137 -0.47 2.26 9.76
N ARG A 138 0.77 2.78 9.78
CA ARG A 138 1.09 4.07 9.14
C ARG A 138 1.22 3.97 7.62
N SER A 139 1.41 2.77 7.08
CA SER A 139 1.70 2.51 5.68
C SER A 139 1.01 1.22 5.17
N PRO A 140 -0.28 1.01 5.45
CA PRO A 140 -0.94 -0.27 5.22
C PRO A 140 -0.97 -0.66 3.74
N ASP A 141 -1.23 0.31 2.84
CA ASP A 141 -1.28 0.07 1.40
C ASP A 141 0.07 -0.39 0.84
N THR A 142 1.16 0.24 1.25
CA THR A 142 2.51 -0.10 0.80
C THR A 142 2.92 -1.48 1.29
N ASP A 143 2.71 -1.77 2.57
CA ASP A 143 3.13 -3.03 3.19
C ASP A 143 2.33 -4.21 2.63
N ILE A 144 1.01 -4.08 2.52
CA ILE A 144 0.15 -5.14 1.96
C ILE A 144 0.42 -5.34 0.48
N LYS A 145 0.65 -4.26 -0.29
CA LYS A 145 1.05 -4.38 -1.71
C LYS A 145 2.36 -5.15 -1.85
N ARG A 146 3.37 -4.81 -1.04
CA ARG A 146 4.68 -5.50 -1.05
C ARG A 146 4.54 -6.97 -0.69
N LEU A 147 3.76 -7.27 0.35
CA LEU A 147 3.44 -8.65 0.73
C LEU A 147 2.75 -9.39 -0.42
N GLY A 148 1.69 -8.84 -0.99
CA GLY A 148 0.99 -9.45 -2.11
C GLY A 148 1.89 -9.67 -3.33
N ASP A 149 2.78 -8.71 -3.64
CA ASP A 149 3.75 -8.85 -4.72
C ASP A 149 4.73 -10.01 -4.43
N ARG A 150 5.09 -10.26 -3.16
CA ARG A 150 5.91 -11.40 -2.74
C ARG A 150 5.13 -12.72 -2.82
N LEU A 151 3.89 -12.75 -2.36
CA LEU A 151 3.03 -13.94 -2.42
C LEU A 151 2.79 -14.40 -3.86
N VAL A 152 2.52 -13.48 -4.78
CA VAL A 152 2.36 -13.78 -6.22
C VAL A 152 3.61 -14.43 -6.82
N ARG A 153 4.81 -14.03 -6.40
CA ARG A 153 6.06 -14.65 -6.89
C ARG A 153 6.27 -16.06 -6.35
N GLN A 154 5.72 -16.37 -5.17
CA GLN A 154 5.95 -17.64 -4.48
C GLN A 154 4.86 -18.66 -4.77
N VAL A 155 3.64 -18.21 -5.10
CA VAL A 155 2.45 -19.05 -5.17
C VAL A 155 1.78 -18.89 -6.54
N PRO A 156 1.92 -19.89 -7.44
CA PRO A 156 1.39 -19.81 -8.81
C PRO A 156 -0.13 -19.60 -8.89
N THR A 157 -0.90 -20.15 -7.96
CA THR A 157 -2.36 -19.99 -7.92
C THR A 157 -2.75 -18.54 -7.63
N LEU A 158 -2.05 -17.86 -6.70
CA LEU A 158 -2.23 -16.43 -6.45
C LEU A 158 -1.80 -15.56 -7.64
N ALA A 159 -0.78 -15.97 -8.39
CA ALA A 159 -0.37 -15.26 -9.60
C ALA A 159 -1.46 -15.29 -10.68
N ALA A 160 -2.18 -16.42 -10.82
CA ALA A 160 -3.30 -16.54 -11.76
C ALA A 160 -4.50 -15.65 -11.36
N LEU A 161 -4.64 -15.33 -10.08
CA LEU A 161 -5.72 -14.51 -9.54
C LEU A 161 -5.37 -13.03 -9.39
N ASP A 162 -4.14 -12.62 -9.70
CA ASP A 162 -3.69 -11.24 -9.50
C ASP A 162 -4.43 -10.28 -10.44
N ARG A 163 -5.41 -9.54 -9.93
CA ARG A 163 -6.23 -8.57 -10.70
C ARG A 163 -5.54 -7.22 -10.88
N LYS A 164 -4.27 -7.11 -10.48
CA LYS A 164 -3.48 -5.89 -10.71
C LYS A 164 -3.54 -5.55 -12.20
N PRO A 165 -3.93 -4.33 -12.60
CA PRO A 165 -3.70 -3.90 -13.98
C PRO A 165 -2.22 -4.15 -14.26
N PRO A 166 -1.87 -4.78 -15.40
CA PRO A 166 -0.50 -5.16 -15.67
C PRO A 166 0.36 -3.95 -15.36
N ALA A 167 1.32 -4.11 -14.45
CA ALA A 167 2.34 -3.09 -14.26
C ALA A 167 2.81 -2.79 -15.67
N ARG A 168 2.62 -1.55 -16.12
CA ARG A 168 3.10 -1.09 -17.42
C ARG A 168 4.53 -1.58 -17.43
N LYS A 169 4.80 -2.63 -18.23
CA LYS A 169 6.17 -3.05 -18.41
C LYS A 169 6.83 -1.76 -18.85
N ASP A 170 7.96 -1.42 -18.24
CA ASP A 170 8.94 -0.58 -18.90
C ASP A 170 9.43 -1.41 -20.11
N ALA A 171 8.51 -1.62 -21.05
CA ALA A 171 8.77 -2.02 -22.40
C ALA A 171 9.32 -0.75 -22.99
N ASP A 172 10.65 -0.73 -23.00
CA ASP A 172 11.46 -0.26 -24.10
C ASP A 172 10.89 0.98 -24.78
N ALA A 173 11.56 2.11 -24.57
CA ALA A 173 11.34 3.37 -25.26
C ALA A 173 11.45 3.17 -26.78
N THR A 174 10.39 2.63 -27.36
CA THR A 174 10.15 2.44 -28.77
C THR A 174 8.72 2.91 -28.99
N ASP A 175 8.67 4.22 -29.17
CA ASP A 175 7.87 4.87 -30.20
C ASP A 175 6.40 4.39 -30.30
N GLN A 176 5.54 4.99 -29.48
CA GLN A 176 4.16 5.23 -29.89
C GLN A 176 3.75 6.68 -29.61
N PRO A 177 3.11 7.36 -30.58
CA PRO A 177 2.92 8.80 -30.57
C PRO A 177 1.71 9.18 -29.71
N THR A 178 1.94 9.50 -28.44
CA THR A 178 1.04 10.46 -27.76
C THR A 178 1.39 11.83 -28.30
N GLY A 179 0.48 12.47 -29.02
CA GLY A 179 0.67 13.77 -29.67
C GLY A 179 1.04 14.89 -28.70
N GLY A 180 2.29 14.90 -28.27
CA GLY A 180 2.98 16.04 -27.71
C GLY A 180 3.62 16.81 -28.86
N VAL A 181 3.30 18.09 -28.98
CA VAL A 181 4.01 18.96 -29.90
C VAL A 181 5.35 19.29 -29.25
N HIS A 182 6.40 18.56 -29.63
CA HIS A 182 7.76 18.97 -29.33
C HIS A 182 8.18 19.98 -30.41
N ASN A 183 8.25 21.25 -30.04
CA ASN A 183 8.93 22.26 -30.84
C ASN A 183 10.23 22.62 -30.15
N THR A 184 11.31 22.83 -30.90
CA THR A 184 12.64 23.08 -30.35
C THR A 184 12.61 24.29 -29.41
N GLY A 185 12.81 24.06 -28.11
CA GLY A 185 12.80 25.09 -27.07
C GLY A 185 11.45 25.32 -26.36
N GLN A 186 10.43 24.49 -26.61
CA GLN A 186 9.16 24.50 -25.88
C GLN A 186 8.67 23.09 -25.59
N SER A 187 8.29 22.81 -24.33
CA SER A 187 7.71 21.53 -23.93
C SER A 187 6.40 21.73 -23.19
N GLY A 188 5.36 21.04 -23.64
CA GLY A 188 4.02 21.06 -23.06
C GLY A 188 3.18 19.88 -23.55
N GLY A 189 2.05 19.65 -22.89
CA GLY A 189 1.14 18.54 -23.19
C GLY A 189 -0.28 18.80 -22.73
N ILE A 190 -1.21 17.99 -23.20
CA ILE A 190 -2.62 18.01 -22.75
C ILE A 190 -2.76 16.94 -21.67
N ASN A 191 -3.18 17.35 -20.47
CA ASN A 191 -3.34 16.42 -19.35
C ASN A 191 -4.56 16.77 -18.48
N THR A 192 -5.08 15.80 -17.74
CA THR A 192 -6.24 16.00 -16.86
C THR A 192 -5.75 16.32 -15.45
N LEU A 193 -5.99 17.55 -14.97
CA LEU A 193 -5.70 17.97 -13.59
C LEU A 193 -7.02 18.16 -12.85
N ASN A 194 -7.20 17.46 -11.71
CA ASN A 194 -8.42 17.52 -10.89
C ASN A 194 -9.74 17.39 -11.68
N GLY A 195 -9.79 16.44 -12.63
CA GLY A 195 -11.00 16.18 -13.43
C GLY A 195 -11.28 17.20 -14.53
N THR A 196 -10.44 18.20 -14.74
CA THR A 196 -10.55 19.16 -15.85
C THR A 196 -9.45 18.90 -16.88
N LEU A 197 -9.83 18.79 -18.16
CA LEU A 197 -8.87 18.65 -19.27
C LEU A 197 -8.20 20.01 -19.51
N GLY A 198 -6.88 20.08 -19.39
CA GLY A 198 -6.14 21.33 -19.55
C GLY A 198 -4.88 21.17 -20.39
N THR A 199 -4.52 22.23 -21.11
CA THR A 199 -3.22 22.34 -21.76
C THR A 199 -2.22 22.88 -20.75
N PHE A 200 -1.11 22.18 -20.55
CA PHE A 200 -0.03 22.61 -19.67
C PHE A 200 1.25 22.85 -20.48
N ILE A 201 1.94 23.95 -20.19
CA ILE A 201 3.21 24.32 -20.81
C ILE A 201 4.24 24.35 -19.69
N GLN A 202 5.26 23.52 -19.81
CA GLN A 202 6.30 23.34 -18.80
C GLN A 202 7.45 24.32 -19.01
N ASP A 203 7.93 24.45 -20.25
CA ASP A 203 9.03 25.36 -20.60
C ASP A 203 8.68 26.12 -21.89
N SER A 204 8.92 27.44 -21.89
CA SER A 204 8.78 28.29 -23.08
C SER A 204 9.89 29.32 -23.20
N HIS A 205 10.49 29.39 -24.39
CA HIS A 205 11.56 30.36 -24.70
C HIS A 205 11.20 31.35 -25.83
N GLY A 206 9.90 31.57 -26.10
CA GLY A 206 9.45 32.53 -27.13
C GLY A 206 7.97 32.93 -27.02
N PRO A 207 7.49 33.87 -27.87
CA PRO A 207 6.08 34.29 -27.90
C PRO A 207 5.15 33.11 -28.18
N LEU A 208 4.07 32.99 -27.41
CA LEU A 208 3.10 31.89 -27.52
C LEU A 208 1.71 32.41 -27.84
N HIS A 209 0.99 31.67 -28.69
CA HIS A 209 -0.41 31.89 -28.98
C HIS A 209 -1.23 30.71 -28.44
N THR A 210 -1.87 30.88 -27.30
CA THR A 210 -2.65 29.84 -26.60
C THR A 210 -4.10 29.73 -27.08
N GLY A 211 -4.46 30.42 -28.16
CA GLY A 211 -5.81 30.41 -28.75
C GLY A 211 -6.70 31.52 -28.20
N SER A 212 -7.89 31.69 -28.80
CA SER A 212 -8.88 32.66 -28.33
C SER A 212 -9.81 31.98 -27.32
N GLY A 213 -9.74 32.41 -26.06
CA GLY A 213 -10.55 31.89 -24.97
C GLY A 213 -10.13 32.50 -23.63
N PRO A 214 -10.98 32.44 -22.59
CA PRO A 214 -10.64 32.95 -21.26
C PRO A 214 -9.47 32.16 -20.67
N GLN A 215 -8.43 32.88 -20.25
CA GLN A 215 -7.28 32.31 -19.56
C GLN A 215 -7.34 32.67 -18.08
N HIS A 216 -7.21 31.66 -17.22
CA HIS A 216 -7.14 31.84 -15.78
C HIS A 216 -5.68 31.69 -15.35
N ALA A 217 -4.99 32.82 -15.18
CA ALA A 217 -3.62 32.85 -14.67
C ALA A 217 -3.61 33.03 -13.14
N PRO A 218 -2.81 32.25 -12.38
CA PRO A 218 -2.61 32.51 -10.96
C PRO A 218 -1.84 33.82 -10.74
N GLN A 219 -2.27 34.61 -9.76
CA GLN A 219 -1.70 35.90 -9.43
C GLN A 219 -0.48 35.70 -8.52
N PHE A 220 0.73 36.01 -9.00
CA PHE A 220 1.96 35.99 -8.21
C PHE A 220 2.32 37.42 -7.79
N GLN A 221 2.64 37.62 -6.51
CA GLN A 221 2.97 38.95 -5.97
C GLN A 221 4.41 38.92 -5.44
N GLY A 222 5.29 39.71 -6.05
CA GLY A 222 6.71 39.84 -5.67
C GLY A 222 7.29 41.17 -6.13
N GLU A 223 8.25 41.72 -5.36
CA GLU A 223 8.74 43.11 -5.51
C GLU A 223 9.53 43.40 -6.80
N ASN A 224 9.80 42.42 -7.66
CA ASN A 224 10.54 42.60 -8.91
C ASN A 224 9.85 42.03 -10.17
N THR A 225 8.54 41.75 -10.12
CA THR A 225 7.80 41.26 -11.29
C THR A 225 7.00 42.38 -11.94
N ASN A 226 7.38 42.79 -13.14
CA ASN A 226 6.52 43.59 -14.03
C ASN A 226 5.55 42.66 -14.74
N TYR A 227 4.25 42.77 -14.42
CA TYR A 227 3.18 42.11 -15.15
C TYR A 227 2.47 43.14 -16.05
N ILE A 228 2.55 42.96 -17.37
CA ILE A 228 1.82 43.79 -18.34
C ILE A 228 0.81 42.90 -19.04
N ALA A 229 -0.47 43.04 -18.69
CA ALA A 229 -1.57 42.38 -19.38
C ALA A 229 -2.30 43.36 -20.30
N ARG A 230 -1.63 43.79 -21.38
CA ARG A 230 -2.22 44.43 -22.57
C ARG A 230 -1.32 44.19 -23.80
N ASP A 231 -1.92 44.33 -24.99
CA ASP A 231 -1.23 44.21 -26.27
C ASP A 231 -0.03 45.16 -26.36
N ASN A 232 1.18 44.59 -26.39
CA ASN A 232 2.40 45.35 -26.54
C ASN A 232 2.83 45.35 -28.01
N HIS A 233 2.53 46.43 -28.72
CA HIS A 233 2.96 46.66 -30.10
C HIS A 233 4.16 47.62 -30.17
N GLY A 234 5.19 47.39 -29.36
CA GLY A 234 6.44 48.15 -29.39
C GLY A 234 7.57 47.40 -28.70
N GLY A 235 8.75 47.35 -29.33
CA GLY A 235 9.91 46.63 -28.81
C GLY A 235 10.28 47.03 -27.37
N VAL A 236 10.66 46.04 -26.56
CA VAL A 236 11.07 46.25 -25.17
C VAL A 236 12.49 46.83 -25.15
N HIS A 237 12.62 48.12 -24.81
CA HIS A 237 13.92 48.76 -24.61
C HIS A 237 14.28 48.80 -23.12
N PHE A 238 15.36 48.13 -22.74
CA PHE A 238 15.96 48.24 -21.40
C PHE A 238 16.92 49.43 -21.36
N GLY A 239 16.54 50.48 -20.63
CA GLY A 239 17.46 51.55 -20.24
C GLY A 239 18.24 51.18 -18.97
N PRO A 240 19.49 51.66 -18.78
CA PRO A 240 20.27 51.32 -17.59
C PRO A 240 19.61 51.86 -16.32
N ALA A 241 19.62 51.04 -15.28
CA ALA A 241 19.04 51.32 -13.98
C ALA A 241 19.72 52.55 -13.33
N GLN A 242 18.92 53.56 -12.97
CA GLN A 242 19.35 54.61 -12.04
C GLN A 242 19.65 53.97 -10.68
N ARG A 243 20.92 53.94 -10.30
CA ARG A 243 21.33 53.69 -8.91
C ARG A 243 20.71 54.78 -8.04
N ARG A 244 19.92 54.40 -7.05
CA ARG A 244 19.59 55.28 -5.92
C ARG A 244 20.77 55.25 -4.97
N ASP A 245 21.47 56.38 -4.85
CA ASP A 245 22.46 56.61 -3.81
C ASP A 245 21.81 56.47 -2.43
N LYS A 246 22.46 55.70 -1.56
CA LYS A 246 22.17 55.68 -0.12
C LYS A 246 22.81 56.91 0.48
N ASP A 247 22.02 57.91 0.86
CA ASP A 247 22.47 58.90 1.83
C ASP A 247 22.56 58.25 3.21
N GLU A 248 23.80 58.09 3.65
CA GLU A 248 24.17 58.05 5.06
C GLU A 248 23.83 59.41 5.69
N ASN A 249 23.08 59.41 6.80
CA ASN A 249 23.36 60.38 7.83
C ASN A 249 22.98 59.82 9.21
N GLU A 250 24.02 59.41 9.93
CA GLU A 250 24.06 59.40 11.38
C GLU A 250 23.97 60.85 11.89
N ARG A 251 23.02 61.12 12.78
CA ARG A 251 23.20 61.76 14.10
C ARG A 251 21.87 62.00 14.78
#